data_AF-I6CVI5-F1
#
_entry.id   AF-I6CVI5-F1
#
_cell.length_a   1.000
_cell.length_b   1.000
_cell.length_c   1.000
_cell.angle_alpha   90.00
_cell.angle_beta   90.00
_cell.angle_gamma   90.00
#
_symmetry.space_group_name_H-M   'P 1'
#
loop_
_entity.id
_entity.type
_entity.pdbx_description
1 polymer ?
#
loop_
_entity_poly.entity_id
_entity_poly.type
_entity_poly.pdbx_seq_one_letter_code
_entity_poly.pdbx_strand_id
1 'polypeptide(L)'
;MERIVTLLEGGEMLLESADRFNHTLKPLQPFAFAADQVVKAKLTEGQMSMDFNIMTRLDVCKAKVRIAERTFTTFGSRGGVVFVINGAWQLGDKLLTTDQGACWFDGRHTLRLLQPQGKLLFSEINWLAGHSPDQVQ
;
A
#
# COMPACT_ATOMS: atom_id res chain seq x y z
N MET A 1 3.35 -4.84 -15.43
CA MET A 1 2.80 -4.18 -14.23
C MET A 1 3.07 -5.07 -13.03
N GLU A 2 3.32 -4.49 -11.87
CA GLU A 2 3.37 -5.19 -10.58
C GLU A 2 2.12 -4.81 -9.78
N ARG A 3 1.55 -5.77 -9.05
CA ARG A 3 0.45 -5.55 -8.12
C ARG A 3 0.90 -5.96 -6.74
N ILE A 4 0.70 -5.07 -5.77
CA ILE A 4 0.89 -5.34 -4.35
C ILE A 4 -0.48 -5.23 -3.69
N VAL A 5 -0.93 -6.31 -3.07
CA VAL A 5 -2.23 -6.40 -2.39
C VAL A 5 -1.99 -6.49 -0.90
N THR A 6 -2.78 -5.75 -0.12
CA THR A 6 -2.78 -5.84 1.35
C THR A 6 -4.20 -6.05 1.84
N LEU A 7 -4.47 -7.14 2.55
CA LEU A 7 -5.77 -7.37 3.18
C LEU A 7 -5.92 -6.42 4.37
N LEU A 8 -6.96 -5.59 4.37
CA LEU A 8 -7.25 -4.61 5.42
C LEU A 8 -8.28 -5.16 6.42
N GLU A 9 -9.33 -5.79 5.92
CA GLU A 9 -10.43 -6.33 6.73
C GLU A 9 -10.92 -7.68 6.19
N GLY A 10 -11.54 -8.47 7.05
CA GLY A 10 -12.04 -9.82 6.76
C GLY A 10 -11.05 -10.93 7.11
N GLY A 11 -11.47 -12.18 6.89
CA GLY A 11 -10.65 -13.37 7.08
C GLY A 11 -9.56 -13.56 6.02
N GLU A 12 -8.62 -14.48 6.28
CA GLU A 12 -7.52 -14.77 5.35
C GLU A 12 -8.05 -15.15 3.96
N MET A 13 -7.31 -14.79 2.91
CA MET A 13 -7.69 -15.06 1.52
C MET A 13 -6.61 -15.89 0.83
N LEU A 14 -6.99 -16.96 0.15
CA LEU A 14 -6.05 -17.72 -0.67
C LEU A 14 -5.94 -17.11 -2.06
N LEU A 15 -4.73 -16.72 -2.44
CA LEU A 15 -4.38 -16.25 -3.78
C LEU A 15 -3.66 -17.39 -4.52
N GLU A 16 -4.28 -17.85 -5.61
CA GLU A 16 -3.76 -18.93 -6.44
C GLU A 16 -3.46 -18.42 -7.85
N SER A 17 -2.21 -18.61 -8.28
CA SER A 17 -1.79 -18.50 -9.68
C SER A 17 -1.45 -19.89 -10.18
N ALA A 18 -1.97 -20.26 -11.36
CA ALA A 18 -1.96 -21.65 -11.86
C ALA A 18 -0.61 -22.37 -11.66
N ASP A 19 0.49 -21.73 -12.04
CA ASP A 19 1.82 -22.36 -12.07
C ASP A 19 2.91 -21.55 -11.34
N ARG A 20 2.54 -20.55 -10.53
CA ARG A 20 3.51 -19.60 -9.95
C ARG A 20 3.54 -19.58 -8.43
N PHE A 21 2.38 -19.48 -7.81
CA PHE A 21 2.30 -19.40 -6.35
C PHE A 21 0.92 -19.82 -5.86
N ASN A 22 0.93 -20.30 -4.62
CA ASN A 22 -0.24 -20.42 -3.79
C ASN A 22 0.07 -19.71 -2.46
N HIS A 23 -0.61 -18.61 -2.19
CA HIS A 23 -0.27 -17.71 -1.09
C HIS A 23 -1.50 -17.36 -0.26
N THR A 24 -1.41 -17.59 1.04
CA THR A 24 -2.42 -17.12 2.00
C THR A 24 -2.15 -15.67 2.36
N LEU A 25 -2.98 -14.77 1.84
CA LEU A 25 -2.97 -13.35 2.15
C LEU A 25 -3.55 -13.13 3.54
N LYS A 26 -2.68 -12.69 4.46
CA LYS A 26 -3.02 -12.41 5.85
C LYS A 26 -3.31 -10.93 6.08
N PRO A 27 -4.10 -10.57 7.11
CA PRO A 27 -4.36 -9.18 7.44
C PRO A 27 -3.06 -8.39 7.62
N LEU A 28 -3.00 -7.23 6.97
CA LEU A 28 -1.91 -6.26 7.08
C LEU A 28 -0.54 -6.79 6.64
N GLN A 29 -0.51 -7.82 5.78
CA GLN A 29 0.69 -8.36 5.16
C GLN A 29 0.66 -8.09 3.64
N PRO A 30 1.40 -7.08 3.15
CA PRO A 30 1.47 -6.80 1.72
C PRO A 30 2.10 -7.97 0.95
N PHE A 31 1.49 -8.37 -0.16
CA PHE A 31 1.99 -9.41 -1.05
C PHE A 31 2.10 -8.90 -2.48
N ALA A 32 3.29 -9.04 -3.08
CA ALA A 32 3.59 -8.56 -4.43
C ALA A 32 3.58 -9.71 -5.44
N PHE A 33 2.95 -9.50 -6.58
CA PHE A 33 2.96 -10.41 -7.72
C PHE A 33 2.83 -9.67 -9.05
N ALA A 34 3.18 -10.33 -10.15
CA ALA A 34 3.07 -9.74 -11.47
C ALA A 34 1.59 -9.67 -11.91
N ALA A 35 1.15 -8.51 -12.39
CA ALA A 35 -0.26 -8.26 -12.68
C ALA A 35 -0.73 -8.85 -14.03
N ASP A 36 0.18 -9.39 -14.84
CA ASP A 36 -0.12 -10.11 -16.08
C ASP A 36 -0.56 -11.56 -15.84
N GLN A 37 -0.52 -12.03 -14.59
CA GLN A 37 -0.94 -13.36 -14.20
C GLN A 37 -2.43 -13.39 -13.86
N VAL A 38 -3.12 -14.46 -14.28
CA VAL A 38 -4.46 -14.77 -13.79
C VAL A 38 -4.34 -15.29 -12.37
N VAL A 39 -4.83 -14.51 -11.40
CA VAL A 39 -4.86 -14.87 -9.98
C VAL A 39 -6.30 -15.06 -9.53
N LYS A 40 -6.59 -16.21 -8.92
CA LYS A 40 -7.89 -16.51 -8.30
C LYS A 40 -7.80 -16.22 -6.81
N ALA A 41 -8.78 -15.48 -6.31
CA ALA A 41 -8.97 -15.23 -4.89
C ALA A 41 -10.06 -16.16 -4.35
N LYS A 42 -9.73 -16.94 -3.31
CA LYS A 42 -10.71 -17.76 -2.56
C LYS A 42 -10.81 -17.24 -1.14
N LEU A 43 -12.01 -16.81 -0.76
CA LEU A 43 -12.34 -16.43 0.61
C LEU A 43 -12.40 -17.68 1.47
N THR A 44 -11.65 -17.72 2.58
CA THR A 44 -11.61 -18.90 3.45
C THR A 44 -12.79 -18.98 4.42
N GLU A 45 -13.38 -17.84 4.81
CA GLU A 45 -14.42 -17.76 5.85
C GLU A 45 -15.77 -17.20 5.35
N GLY A 46 -15.94 -16.97 4.04
CA GLY A 46 -17.20 -16.46 3.47
C GLY A 46 -17.60 -15.05 3.92
N GLN A 47 -16.73 -14.34 4.64
CA GLN A 47 -16.93 -12.95 5.06
C GLN A 47 -16.54 -11.97 3.95
N MET A 48 -17.10 -10.75 4.02
CA MET A 48 -16.64 -9.64 3.20
C MET A 48 -15.17 -9.33 3.54
N SER A 49 -14.33 -9.21 2.52
CA SER A 49 -12.93 -8.82 2.66
C SER A 49 -12.69 -7.48 1.98
N MET A 50 -11.91 -6.60 2.61
CA MET A 50 -11.44 -5.37 1.99
C MET A 50 -9.93 -5.45 1.79
N ASP A 51 -9.46 -5.15 0.58
CA ASP A 51 -8.04 -5.08 0.28
C ASP A 51 -7.63 -3.69 -0.26
N PHE A 52 -6.34 -3.36 -0.08
CA PHE A 52 -5.72 -2.19 -0.67
C PHE A 52 -4.77 -2.63 -1.77
N ASN A 53 -4.95 -2.06 -2.96
CA ASN A 53 -4.22 -2.43 -4.17
C ASN A 53 -3.30 -1.31 -4.61
N ILE A 54 -2.03 -1.64 -4.81
CA ILE A 54 -1.06 -0.76 -5.46
C ILE A 54 -0.61 -1.42 -6.75
N MET A 55 -0.80 -0.72 -7.86
CA MET A 55 -0.40 -1.18 -9.18
C MET A 55 0.64 -0.23 -9.76
N THR A 56 1.79 -0.77 -10.16
CA THR A 56 2.89 0.01 -10.73
C THR A 56 3.27 -0.50 -12.11
N ARG A 57 3.68 0.44 -12.95
CA ARG A 57 4.35 0.16 -14.22
C ARG A 57 5.81 -0.15 -13.92
N LEU A 58 6.21 -1.41 -14.04
CA LEU A 58 7.57 -1.88 -13.72
C LEU A 58 8.67 -1.21 -14.56
N ASP A 59 8.33 -0.73 -15.75
CA ASP A 59 9.18 0.06 -16.65
C ASP A 59 9.33 1.53 -16.23
N VAL A 60 8.53 2.00 -15.26
CA VAL A 60 8.46 3.42 -14.86
C VAL A 60 8.81 3.62 -13.39
N CYS A 61 8.25 2.80 -12.49
CA CYS A 61 8.43 2.95 -11.05
C CYS A 61 8.28 1.64 -10.26
N LYS A 62 8.72 1.65 -9.01
CA LYS A 62 8.59 0.53 -8.05
C LYS A 62 7.92 1.02 -6.77
N ALA A 63 7.00 0.20 -6.23
CA ALA A 63 6.36 0.46 -4.96
C ALA A 63 7.05 -0.34 -3.84
N LYS A 64 7.13 0.24 -2.64
CA LYS A 64 7.49 -0.48 -1.41
C LYS A 64 6.42 -0.21 -0.37
N VAL A 65 5.65 -1.24 -0.04
CA VAL A 65 4.51 -1.15 0.88
C VAL A 65 4.89 -1.68 2.25
N ARG A 66 4.50 -0.95 3.30
CA ARG A 66 4.63 -1.40 4.68
C ARG A 66 3.51 -0.84 5.55
N ILE A 67 3.28 -1.50 6.67
CA ILE A 67 2.42 -0.98 7.73
C ILE A 67 3.28 -0.13 8.68
N ALA A 68 2.80 1.07 8.99
CA ALA A 68 3.38 1.96 9.98
C ALA A 68 2.48 1.99 11.20
N GLU A 69 3.07 1.77 12.38
CA GLU A 69 2.36 1.79 13.67
C GLU A 69 2.88 2.90 14.60
N ARG A 70 3.74 3.78 14.07
CA ARG A 70 4.32 4.92 14.77
C ARG A 70 4.66 6.04 13.80
N THR A 71 4.87 7.24 14.34
CA THR A 71 5.39 8.39 13.60
C THR A 71 6.65 8.03 12.82
N PHE A 72 6.72 8.48 11.57
CA PHE A 72 7.92 8.32 10.75
C PHE A 72 8.06 9.48 9.75
N THR A 73 9.27 9.65 9.23
CA THR A 73 9.55 10.55 8.11
C THR A 73 10.03 9.72 6.93
N THR A 74 9.58 10.06 5.72
CA THR A 74 10.01 9.40 4.48
C THR A 74 11.50 9.61 4.23
N PHE A 75 12.11 8.70 3.48
CA PHE A 75 13.52 8.78 3.10
C PHE A 75 13.67 9.50 1.76
N GLY A 76 14.23 10.70 1.80
CA GLY A 76 14.50 11.50 0.60
C GLY A 76 13.24 12.01 -0.10
N SER A 77 13.45 12.54 -1.31
CA SER A 77 12.40 13.03 -2.22
C SER A 77 11.88 11.84 -3.04
N ARG A 78 10.70 11.33 -2.70
CA ARG A 78 10.03 10.22 -3.40
C ARG A 78 8.53 10.43 -3.38
N GLY A 79 7.84 9.89 -4.37
CA GLY A 79 6.38 9.80 -4.34
C GLY A 79 5.90 8.85 -3.25
N GLY A 80 4.64 8.97 -2.85
CA GLY A 80 4.08 8.07 -1.87
C GLY A 80 2.57 8.12 -1.76
N VAL A 81 2.02 7.06 -1.19
CA VAL A 81 0.61 6.95 -0.83
C VAL A 81 0.49 6.49 0.62
N VAL A 82 -0.52 7.00 1.31
CA VAL A 82 -0.90 6.59 2.65
C VAL A 82 -2.39 6.27 2.69
N PHE A 83 -2.76 5.26 3.47
CA PHE A 83 -4.15 4.92 3.78
C PHE A 83 -4.26 4.55 5.26
N VAL A 84 -5.08 5.28 6.01
CA VAL A 84 -5.22 5.10 7.45
C VAL A 84 -6.15 3.92 7.72
N ILE A 85 -5.57 2.89 8.35
CA ILE A 85 -6.31 1.69 8.78
C ILE A 85 -7.02 1.98 10.10
N ASN A 86 -6.34 2.65 11.03
CA ASN A 86 -6.95 3.17 12.26
C ASN A 86 -6.08 4.24 12.93
N GLY A 87 -6.68 4.90 13.90
CA GLY A 87 -6.08 6.00 14.65
C GLY A 87 -6.25 7.34 13.94
N ALA A 88 -5.57 8.36 14.47
CA ALA A 88 -5.51 9.70 13.88
C ALA A 88 -4.08 10.04 13.48
N TRP A 89 -3.88 10.38 12.22
CA TRP A 89 -2.57 10.66 11.63
C TRP A 89 -2.53 12.07 11.05
N GLN A 90 -1.36 12.70 11.09
CA GLN A 90 -1.14 14.01 10.51
C GLN A 90 -0.08 13.94 9.41
N LEU A 91 -0.40 14.53 8.25
CA LEU A 91 0.50 14.75 7.12
C LEU A 91 0.54 16.25 6.80
N GLY A 92 1.58 16.96 7.22
CA GLY A 92 1.59 18.43 7.16
C GLY A 92 0.39 18.99 7.93
N ASP A 93 -0.44 19.79 7.28
CA ASP A 93 -1.65 20.37 7.87
C ASP A 93 -2.89 19.47 7.77
N LYS A 94 -2.78 18.33 7.09
CA LYS A 94 -3.91 17.40 6.90
C LYS A 94 -4.02 16.44 8.08
N LEU A 95 -5.19 16.40 8.70
CA LEU A 95 -5.60 15.33 9.60
C LEU A 95 -6.26 14.22 8.79
N LEU A 96 -5.78 12.99 8.97
CA LEU A 96 -6.29 11.78 8.33
C LEU A 96 -6.77 10.81 9.43
N THR A 97 -8.01 10.36 9.30
CA THR A 97 -8.63 9.33 10.14
C THR A 97 -8.90 8.06 9.34
N THR A 98 -9.40 7.01 9.98
CA THR A 98 -9.76 5.73 9.34
C THR A 98 -10.46 5.92 7.98
N ASP A 99 -10.07 5.08 7.02
CA ASP A 99 -10.54 5.05 5.64
C ASP A 99 -10.17 6.27 4.77
N GLN A 100 -9.34 7.16 5.30
CA GLN A 100 -8.81 8.29 4.53
C GLN A 100 -7.38 8.01 4.07
N GLY A 101 -7.03 8.61 2.93
CA GLY A 101 -5.69 8.51 2.36
C GLY A 101 -5.20 9.83 1.80
N ALA A 102 -3.92 9.85 1.48
CA ALA A 102 -3.27 10.95 0.79
C ALA A 102 -2.18 10.40 -0.13
N CYS A 103 -1.89 11.15 -1.19
CA CYS A 103 -0.75 10.90 -2.07
C CYS A 103 0.10 12.15 -2.21
N TRP A 104 1.36 11.96 -2.58
CA TRP A 104 2.27 13.02 -2.98
C TRP A 104 3.21 12.51 -4.06
N PHE A 105 3.69 13.41 -4.89
CA PHE A 105 4.55 13.08 -6.03
C PHE A 105 6.04 13.13 -5.70
N ASP A 106 6.41 14.04 -4.79
CA ASP A 106 7.78 14.21 -4.35
C ASP A 106 7.86 14.83 -2.94
N GLY A 107 9.07 14.91 -2.41
CA GLY A 107 9.40 15.58 -1.16
C GLY A 107 9.57 14.65 0.03
N ARG A 108 10.02 15.24 1.13
CA ARG A 108 10.19 14.56 2.41
C ARG A 108 9.01 14.87 3.33
N HIS A 109 8.28 13.83 3.71
CA HIS A 109 7.04 13.95 4.46
C HIS A 109 7.13 13.26 5.81
N THR A 110 6.56 13.87 6.84
CA THR A 110 6.41 13.24 8.15
C THR A 110 4.97 12.87 8.38
N LEU A 111 4.73 11.59 8.67
CA LEU A 111 3.44 11.08 9.12
C LEU A 111 3.51 10.96 10.63
N ARG A 112 2.75 11.80 11.33
CA ARG A 112 2.70 11.81 12.80
C ARG A 112 1.47 11.06 13.28
N LEU A 113 1.68 10.05 14.11
CA LEU A 113 0.59 9.42 14.84
C LEU A 113 0.21 10.32 16.02
N LEU A 114 -1.07 10.69 16.12
CA LEU A 114 -1.60 11.61 17.13
C LEU A 114 -2.25 10.89 18.33
N GLN A 115 -2.36 9.56 18.27
CA GLN A 115 -2.95 8.73 19.32
C GLN A 115 -1.93 7.71 19.85
N PRO A 116 -2.17 7.08 21.02
CA PRO A 116 -1.24 6.09 21.57
C PRO A 116 -1.07 4.85 20.67
N GLN A 117 -2.09 4.52 19.87
CA GLN A 117 -2.05 3.45 18.87
C GLN A 117 -2.68 3.94 17.57
N GLY A 118 -2.18 3.40 16.46
CA GLY A 118 -2.73 3.65 15.13
C GLY A 118 -1.97 2.83 14.10
N LYS A 119 -2.63 2.51 13.00
CA LYS A 119 -2.05 1.78 11.87
C LYS A 119 -2.33 2.51 10.57
N LEU A 120 -1.31 2.53 9.73
CA LEU A 120 -1.30 3.23 8.47
C LEU A 120 -0.62 2.32 7.45
N LEU A 121 -1.24 2.09 6.30
CA LEU A 121 -0.56 1.54 5.14
C LEU A 121 0.20 2.67 4.45
N PHE A 122 1.50 2.50 4.29
CA PHE A 122 2.36 3.44 3.57
C PHE A 122 3.02 2.74 2.39
N SER A 123 2.93 3.33 1.20
CA SER A 123 3.76 2.95 0.07
C SER A 123 4.66 4.09 -0.37
N GLU A 124 5.95 3.79 -0.46
CA GLU A 124 6.91 4.64 -1.14
C GLU A 124 6.93 4.28 -2.63
N ILE A 125 6.86 5.29 -3.51
CA ILE A 125 6.93 5.14 -4.96
C ILE A 125 8.28 5.68 -5.45
N ASN A 126 9.07 4.76 -6.01
CA ASN A 126 10.40 5.00 -6.50
C ASN A 126 10.39 5.05 -8.02
N TRP A 127 10.60 6.23 -8.59
CA TRP A 127 10.74 6.42 -10.03
C TRP A 127 12.08 5.86 -10.52
N LEU A 128 12.06 5.19 -11.67
CA LEU A 128 13.28 4.73 -12.32
C LEU A 128 14.00 5.91 -12.99
N ALA A 129 15.30 5.75 -13.26
CA ALA A 129 16.08 6.79 -13.91
C ALA A 129 15.44 7.21 -15.26
N GLY A 130 15.31 8.51 -15.48
CA GLY A 130 14.65 9.07 -16.67
C GLY A 130 13.12 9.21 -16.56
N HIS A 131 12.52 8.69 -15.49
CA HIS A 131 11.10 8.83 -15.20
C HIS A 131 10.83 9.81 -14.07
N SER A 132 9.73 10.55 -14.16
CA SER A 132 9.26 11.47 -13.12
C SER A 132 7.73 11.49 -13.04
N PRO A 133 7.15 12.00 -11.93
CA PRO A 133 5.71 12.19 -11.80
C PRO A 133 5.11 13.03 -12.92
N ASP A 134 5.83 14.05 -13.39
CA ASP A 134 5.34 15.04 -14.36
C ASP A 134 5.06 14.43 -15.75
N GLN A 135 5.65 13.27 -16.05
CA GLN A 135 5.47 12.55 -17.31
C GLN A 135 4.17 11.73 -17.35
N VAL A 136 3.43 11.65 -16.25
CA VAL A 136 2.25 10.77 -16.08
C VAL A 136 0.95 11.58 -15.85
N GLN A 137 1.02 12.90 -15.84
CA GLN A 137 -0.16 13.79 -15.74
C GLN A 137 -0.83 14.04 -17.09
#